data_AF-A0A6A5VKW4-F1
#
_entry.id   AF-A0A6A5VKW4-F1
#
_cell.length_a   1.000
_cell.length_b   1.000
_cell.length_c   1.000
_cell.angle_alpha   90.00
_cell.angle_beta   90.00
_cell.angle_gamma   90.00
#
_symmetry.space_group_name_H-M   'P 1'
#
loop_
_entity.id
_entity.type
_entity.pdbx_description
1 polymer ?
#
loop_
_entity_poly.entity_id
_entity_poly.type
_entity_poly.pdbx_seq_one_letter_code
_entity_poly.pdbx_strand_id
1 'polypeptide(L)'
;MDYSSFASLPPVSSYRANIMGPTKALEAHSPSFSQPQPLSYRHSSAVPPRSSGLMATAASNANSFALNSMALELPDLEPIPKVTDKEKHRRWALFKGKMGRQRASRSISSVPSSKSLTRISETDSERYSIQVSYAPSVTTEEPLLVARENTEYGEQLEAAVERLKDDFVSGAREMADSVLSTLSSLIVTAASTAQSRDELWSMAVSAAKELSEARPSMNAAVTSCLLRALDEIKHLWEMLDENKNKSTNDLAAMSRRQLVRIVEKRKEAGIRLSENFAERLRAYCRQRLNNTHALTILTLSNSSTIRASILTTLTTLRFLHLHLLILESRPRFEGANLALQILSSTSAEARARLHIRILPDCAVATAAKDANLLLLGADRISASGDVSNKIGSMAAALCIKTLNPKAQVVVVSDADKIVGKGVEKREKELHPHSELTEAWGDEIRRELGARVDSGGVEVFGEWFEWVPAEYVDGYVTEDGTLDTAGVEKIADEVGELRERIFA
;
A
#
# COMPACT_ATOMS: atom_id res chain seq x y z
N MET A 1 -52.53 29.76 33.15
CA MET A 1 -52.81 28.52 33.91
C MET A 1 -51.47 27.92 34.27
N ASP A 2 -51.14 28.00 35.56
CA ASP A 2 -50.11 27.23 36.23
C ASP A 2 -50.39 25.72 36.12
N TYR A 3 -49.34 24.90 36.01
CA TYR A 3 -48.87 24.04 37.10
C TYR A 3 -47.66 23.22 36.62
N SER A 4 -46.51 23.52 37.21
CA SER A 4 -45.40 22.61 37.46
C SER A 4 -45.85 21.32 38.17
N SER A 5 -45.21 20.17 37.89
CA SER A 5 -44.55 19.36 38.92
C SER A 5 -44.01 17.97 38.47
N PHE A 6 -42.79 17.66 38.97
CA PHE A 6 -42.16 16.36 39.30
C PHE A 6 -41.73 15.40 38.16
N ALA A 7 -40.56 14.73 38.18
CA ALA A 7 -39.58 14.49 39.25
C ALA A 7 -38.15 14.30 38.72
N SER A 8 -37.19 14.74 39.53
CA SER A 8 -35.74 14.59 39.45
C SER A 8 -35.28 13.24 40.03
N LEU A 9 -34.29 12.61 39.37
CA LEU A 9 -33.63 11.38 39.80
C LEU A 9 -32.48 11.68 40.80
N PRO A 10 -32.28 10.87 41.86
CA PRO A 10 -31.18 11.06 42.82
C PRO A 10 -29.86 10.37 42.38
N PRO A 11 -28.71 10.79 42.94
CA PRO A 11 -27.38 10.28 42.57
C PRO A 11 -27.02 8.97 43.29
N VAL A 12 -26.24 8.12 42.60
CA VAL A 12 -25.73 6.83 43.10
C VAL A 12 -24.59 7.07 44.10
N SER A 13 -24.77 6.55 45.32
CA SER A 13 -23.80 6.62 46.42
C SER A 13 -22.72 5.55 46.35
N SER A 14 -21.51 5.95 46.73
CA SER A 14 -20.32 5.15 47.02
C SER A 14 -20.56 3.97 47.98
N TYR A 15 -20.15 2.77 47.58
CA TYR A 15 -19.97 1.63 48.49
C TYR A 15 -18.55 1.64 49.08
N ARG A 16 -18.45 1.90 50.38
CA ARG A 16 -17.31 1.55 51.25
C ARG A 16 -17.69 0.32 52.06
N ALA A 17 -16.94 -0.78 51.93
CA ALA A 17 -17.02 -1.91 52.83
C ALA A 17 -15.78 -1.95 53.73
N ASN A 18 -16.00 -1.78 55.04
CA ASN A 18 -15.06 -2.12 56.10
C ASN A 18 -15.23 -3.61 56.45
N ILE A 19 -14.15 -4.39 56.46
CA ILE A 19 -14.06 -5.61 57.26
C ILE A 19 -12.72 -5.62 57.99
N MET A 20 -12.81 -5.65 59.33
CA MET A 20 -11.71 -5.84 60.28
C MET A 20 -11.25 -7.30 60.33
N GLY A 21 -9.91 -7.50 60.38
CA GLY A 21 -9.10 -8.40 61.23
C GLY A 21 -9.46 -9.89 61.45
N PRO A 22 -8.51 -10.75 61.90
CA PRO A 22 -7.39 -10.39 62.78
C PRO A 22 -5.98 -10.84 62.35
N THR A 23 -5.05 -10.21 63.06
CA THR A 23 -3.58 -10.29 63.16
C THR A 23 -2.97 -11.67 63.42
N LYS A 24 -1.76 -11.88 62.86
CA LYS A 24 -0.59 -12.38 63.62
C LYS A 24 0.71 -11.79 63.07
N ALA A 25 1.54 -11.35 64.02
CA ALA A 25 2.74 -10.54 63.87
C ALA A 25 3.99 -11.36 63.46
N LEU A 26 4.98 -10.67 62.89
CA LEU A 26 6.40 -10.82 63.22
C LEU A 26 7.15 -9.52 62.86
N GLU A 27 7.61 -8.85 63.92
CA GLU A 27 8.66 -7.84 64.04
C GLU A 27 9.97 -8.29 63.35
N ALA A 28 10.98 -7.49 63.04
CA ALA A 28 11.26 -6.06 62.95
C ALA A 28 12.67 -5.95 62.32
N HIS A 29 12.99 -4.85 61.64
CA HIS A 29 14.25 -4.11 61.77
C HIS A 29 14.25 -2.88 60.83
N SER A 30 14.01 -1.71 61.42
CA SER A 30 14.44 -0.37 60.95
C SER A 30 15.83 -0.08 61.57
N PRO A 31 16.61 0.99 61.26
CA PRO A 31 16.23 2.38 60.83
C PRO A 31 17.20 3.01 59.78
N SER A 32 17.18 4.26 59.31
CA SER A 32 16.23 5.38 59.13
C SER A 32 16.98 6.60 58.51
N PHE A 33 16.26 7.49 57.80
CA PHE A 33 16.54 8.93 57.51
C PHE A 33 17.77 9.29 56.63
N SER A 34 17.75 10.25 55.68
CA SER A 34 17.08 11.56 55.60
C SER A 34 17.17 12.16 54.18
N GLN A 35 16.24 13.06 53.81
CA GLN A 35 16.32 13.95 52.63
C GLN A 35 17.30 15.12 52.86
N PRO A 36 17.71 15.85 51.80
CA PRO A 36 17.23 17.24 51.69
C PRO A 36 16.93 17.80 50.26
N GLN A 37 16.34 18.99 50.30
CA GLN A 37 15.72 19.93 49.33
C GLN A 37 16.67 20.68 48.35
N PRO A 38 16.16 21.55 47.44
CA PRO A 38 16.78 21.94 46.15
C PRO A 38 17.58 23.26 46.18
N LEU A 39 18.34 23.55 45.12
CA LEU A 39 19.10 24.80 44.94
C LEU A 39 18.82 25.53 43.63
N SER A 40 18.88 26.85 43.76
CA SER A 40 18.43 27.94 42.91
C SER A 40 19.42 28.37 41.82
N TYR A 41 18.88 28.88 40.72
CA TYR A 41 19.60 29.56 39.64
C TYR A 41 20.09 30.96 40.08
N ARG A 42 21.36 31.28 39.80
CA ARG A 42 21.92 32.65 39.84
C ARG A 42 22.25 33.13 38.43
N HIS A 43 21.85 34.37 38.15
CA HIS A 43 22.32 35.19 37.03
C HIS A 43 23.82 35.52 37.17
N SER A 44 24.53 35.55 36.04
CA SER A 44 25.73 36.39 35.89
C SER A 44 25.86 36.89 34.45
N SER A 45 25.97 38.20 34.33
CA SER A 45 26.21 39.02 33.16
C SER A 45 27.71 39.18 32.89
N ALA A 46 28.14 39.07 31.63
CA ALA A 46 29.39 39.69 31.17
C ALA A 46 29.40 39.88 29.63
N VAL A 47 29.66 41.12 29.23
CA VAL A 47 30.09 41.65 27.90
C VAL A 47 31.57 42.03 28.09
N PRO A 48 32.56 42.01 27.14
CA PRO A 48 32.56 42.54 25.74
C PRO A 48 33.54 41.76 24.79
N PRO A 49 34.19 42.30 23.71
CA PRO A 49 33.96 43.49 22.88
C PRO A 49 33.87 43.21 21.35
N ARG A 50 33.58 44.28 20.58
CA ARG A 50 33.65 44.37 19.11
C ARG A 50 35.08 44.52 18.59
N SER A 51 35.38 43.93 17.44
CA SER A 51 36.41 44.40 16.49
C SER A 51 35.95 44.17 15.04
N SER A 52 36.50 44.98 14.15
CA SER A 52 36.07 45.31 12.80
C SER A 52 36.70 44.45 11.70
N GLY A 53 35.90 44.16 10.66
CA GLY A 53 36.29 44.22 9.24
C GLY A 53 37.09 43.07 8.63
N LEU A 54 36.45 42.32 7.70
CA LEU A 54 37.02 41.90 6.41
C LEU A 54 35.95 41.23 5.53
N MET A 55 35.81 41.71 4.30
CA MET A 55 35.10 41.06 3.20
C MET A 55 35.87 39.80 2.76
N ALA A 56 35.16 38.68 2.51
CA ALA A 56 35.47 37.73 1.43
C ALA A 56 34.40 36.63 1.29
N THR A 57 33.75 36.63 0.13
CA THR A 57 33.41 35.49 -0.76
C THR A 57 32.73 34.21 -0.23
N ALA A 58 31.56 33.98 -0.83
CA ALA A 58 30.90 32.72 -1.18
C ALA A 58 31.72 31.41 -1.13
N ALA A 59 31.12 30.39 -0.50
CA ALA A 59 30.97 28.99 -0.96
C ALA A 59 30.98 27.99 0.23
N SER A 60 30.19 26.93 0.06
CA SER A 60 30.19 25.66 0.82
C SER A 60 29.58 25.65 2.23
N ASN A 61 28.40 25.04 2.35
CA ASN A 61 28.22 23.75 3.06
C ASN A 61 26.73 23.44 3.21
N ALA A 62 26.14 22.92 2.12
CA ALA A 62 24.92 22.14 2.17
C ALA A 62 25.32 20.71 1.79
N ASN A 63 25.54 19.86 2.79
CA ASN A 63 25.51 18.40 2.67
C ASN A 63 25.66 17.75 4.05
N SER A 64 24.54 17.47 4.71
CA SER A 64 24.43 16.36 5.64
C SER A 64 22.96 15.99 5.89
N PHE A 65 22.32 15.38 4.88
CA PHE A 65 21.14 14.55 5.10
C PHE A 65 21.36 13.25 4.35
N ALA A 66 22.17 12.37 4.95
CA ALA A 66 22.20 10.96 4.59
C ALA A 66 20.91 10.33 5.15
N LEU A 67 19.90 10.24 4.29
CA LEU A 67 18.83 9.25 4.48
C LEU A 67 19.50 7.88 4.44
N ASN A 68 19.18 7.01 5.41
CA ASN A 68 19.44 5.57 5.30
C ASN A 68 18.60 5.00 4.15
N SER A 69 18.99 5.29 2.92
CA SER A 69 18.73 4.46 1.77
C SER A 69 19.66 3.27 1.89
N MET A 70 19.15 2.04 1.93
CA MET A 70 19.95 0.94 1.40
C MET A 70 20.24 1.29 -0.05
N ALA A 71 21.41 1.89 -0.29
CA ALA A 71 21.96 2.03 -1.61
C ALA A 71 22.20 0.60 -2.10
N LEU A 72 21.29 0.11 -2.93
CA LEU A 72 21.66 -0.86 -3.95
C LEU A 72 22.70 -0.14 -4.81
N GLU A 73 23.98 -0.33 -4.47
CA GLU A 73 25.07 -0.06 -5.41
C GLU A 73 24.71 -0.80 -6.68
N LEU A 74 24.43 -0.04 -7.75
CA LEU A 74 24.18 -0.61 -9.07
C LEU A 74 25.46 -1.36 -9.45
N PRO A 75 25.41 -2.69 -9.66
CA PRO A 75 26.57 -3.37 -10.19
C PRO A 75 26.91 -2.76 -11.55
N ASP A 76 28.20 -2.64 -11.85
CA ASP A 76 28.67 -2.35 -13.20
C ASP A 76 27.89 -3.25 -14.18
N LEU A 77 27.36 -2.64 -15.25
CA LEU A 77 26.50 -3.32 -16.20
C LEU A 77 27.21 -4.54 -16.78
N GLU A 78 26.94 -5.73 -16.22
CA GLU A 78 27.51 -6.94 -16.78
C GLU A 78 27.03 -7.09 -18.24
N PRO A 79 27.95 -7.41 -19.17
CA PRO A 79 27.60 -7.63 -20.55
C PRO A 79 26.62 -8.81 -20.65
N ILE A 80 25.49 -8.59 -21.34
CA ILE A 80 24.51 -9.66 -21.59
C ILE A 80 25.22 -10.80 -22.34
N PRO A 81 25.18 -12.05 -21.85
CA PRO A 81 25.84 -13.16 -22.51
C PRO A 81 25.38 -13.31 -23.97
N LYS A 82 26.33 -13.31 -24.92
CA LYS A 82 26.02 -13.52 -26.33
C LYS A 82 25.74 -15.00 -26.57
N VAL A 83 24.47 -15.37 -26.71
CA VAL A 83 24.03 -16.72 -27.11
C VAL A 83 24.00 -16.80 -28.64
N THR A 84 24.58 -17.86 -29.22
CA THR A 84 24.64 -18.05 -30.69
C THR A 84 23.26 -18.30 -31.30
N ASP A 85 23.05 -17.91 -32.56
CA ASP A 85 21.77 -18.14 -33.26
C ASP A 85 21.37 -19.62 -33.35
N LYS A 86 22.37 -20.51 -33.43
CA LYS A 86 22.17 -21.97 -33.39
C LYS A 86 21.66 -22.45 -32.03
N GLU A 87 22.17 -21.87 -30.95
CA GLU A 87 21.73 -22.18 -29.58
C GLU A 87 20.36 -21.56 -29.30
N LYS A 88 20.11 -20.35 -29.79
CA LYS A 88 18.79 -19.71 -29.82
C LYS A 88 17.77 -20.59 -30.55
N HIS A 89 18.06 -21.01 -31.78
CA HIS A 89 17.21 -21.93 -32.54
C HIS A 89 16.99 -23.25 -31.81
N ARG A 90 18.01 -23.79 -31.12
CA ARG A 90 17.87 -25.00 -30.31
C ARG A 90 16.90 -24.79 -29.15
N ARG A 91 17.07 -23.71 -28.39
CA ARG A 91 16.18 -23.33 -27.27
C ARG A 91 14.75 -23.09 -27.75
N TRP A 92 14.57 -22.42 -28.89
CA TRP A 92 13.27 -22.20 -29.52
C TRP A 92 12.65 -23.47 -30.12
N ALA A 93 13.45 -24.36 -30.71
CA ALA A 93 12.98 -25.64 -31.21
C ALA A 93 12.64 -26.61 -30.07
N LEU A 94 13.31 -26.51 -28.92
CA LEU A 94 12.89 -27.17 -27.68
C LEU A 94 11.54 -26.62 -27.19
N PHE A 95 11.36 -25.30 -27.25
CA PHE A 95 10.11 -24.63 -26.93
C PHE A 95 8.96 -25.08 -27.87
N LYS A 96 9.15 -25.04 -29.20
CA LYS A 96 8.16 -25.48 -30.20
C LYS A 96 7.97 -26.98 -30.30
N GLY A 97 9.02 -27.78 -30.19
CA GLY A 97 8.99 -29.24 -30.35
C GLY A 97 8.23 -29.95 -29.23
N LYS A 98 8.17 -29.32 -28.04
CA LYS A 98 7.31 -29.76 -26.94
C LYS A 98 5.84 -29.36 -27.12
N MET A 99 5.52 -28.38 -27.99
CA MET A 99 4.15 -28.09 -28.42
C MET A 99 3.61 -29.12 -29.44
N GLY A 100 4.47 -29.88 -30.13
CA GLY A 100 4.11 -30.68 -31.31
C GLY A 100 4.03 -32.20 -31.13
N ARG A 101 4.19 -32.77 -29.93
CA ARG A 101 4.19 -34.24 -29.72
C ARG A 101 3.12 -34.71 -28.73
N GLN A 102 1.92 -35.00 -29.26
CA GLN A 102 1.15 -36.27 -29.13
C GLN A 102 -0.24 -36.06 -29.78
N ARG A 103 -0.88 -37.03 -30.46
CA ARG A 103 -0.97 -38.46 -30.15
C ARG A 103 -1.45 -39.25 -31.38
N ALA A 104 -0.80 -40.38 -31.69
CA ALA A 104 -1.49 -41.52 -32.30
C ALA A 104 -2.18 -42.30 -31.17
N SER A 105 -3.47 -42.53 -31.34
CA SER A 105 -4.42 -43.10 -30.39
C SER A 105 -4.07 -44.52 -29.92
N ARG A 106 -4.28 -44.79 -28.62
CA ARG A 106 -4.68 -46.12 -28.13
C ARG A 106 -5.87 -45.97 -27.18
N SER A 107 -6.99 -46.55 -27.60
CA SER A 107 -8.22 -46.75 -26.83
C SER A 107 -8.00 -47.77 -25.71
N ILE A 108 -8.49 -47.50 -24.51
CA ILE A 108 -8.73 -48.54 -23.49
C ILE A 108 -10.15 -48.36 -22.94
N SER A 109 -10.82 -49.50 -22.89
CA SER A 109 -12.22 -49.78 -22.62
C SER A 109 -12.56 -49.89 -21.12
N SER A 110 -13.85 -49.67 -20.85
CA SER A 110 -14.72 -50.36 -19.87
C SER A 110 -14.46 -50.25 -18.36
N VAL A 111 -15.51 -49.76 -17.69
CA VAL A 111 -15.84 -49.83 -16.25
C VAL A 111 -16.23 -51.28 -15.84
N PRO A 112 -16.22 -51.64 -14.55
CA PRO A 112 -17.51 -51.90 -13.90
C PRO A 112 -17.66 -51.42 -12.44
N SER A 113 -18.93 -51.31 -12.06
CA SER A 113 -19.57 -50.72 -10.87
C SER A 113 -19.54 -51.54 -9.57
N SER A 114 -19.77 -50.85 -8.43
CA SER A 114 -20.60 -51.28 -7.28
C SER A 114 -20.84 -50.07 -6.36
N LYS A 115 -21.86 -49.88 -5.50
CA LYS A 115 -23.17 -50.47 -5.18
C LYS A 115 -23.87 -49.48 -4.21
N SER A 116 -25.18 -49.32 -4.39
CA SER A 116 -26.21 -48.64 -3.56
C SER A 116 -26.05 -48.67 -2.02
N LEU A 117 -26.41 -47.55 -1.35
CA LEU A 117 -27.17 -47.53 -0.08
C LEU A 117 -28.18 -46.35 -0.05
N THR A 118 -29.25 -46.57 0.70
CA THR A 118 -30.64 -46.08 0.58
C THR A 118 -31.02 -44.77 1.30
N ARG A 119 -32.15 -44.20 0.85
CA ARG A 119 -32.91 -43.02 1.33
C ARG A 119 -33.29 -43.00 2.82
N ILE A 120 -33.29 -41.79 3.41
CA ILE A 120 -34.25 -41.32 4.42
C ILE A 120 -34.72 -39.90 4.02
N SER A 121 -36.02 -39.62 4.24
CA SER A 121 -36.83 -38.52 3.72
C SER A 121 -36.94 -37.28 4.63
N GLU A 122 -36.92 -36.11 3.97
CA GLU A 122 -37.66 -34.84 4.12
C GLU A 122 -38.18 -34.34 5.50
N THR A 123 -37.85 -33.08 5.83
CA THR A 123 -38.85 -31.98 5.93
C THR A 123 -38.22 -30.58 6.03
N ASP A 124 -38.68 -29.70 5.13
CA ASP A 124 -38.86 -28.23 5.13
C ASP A 124 -37.79 -27.27 5.68
N SER A 125 -37.07 -26.62 4.75
CA SER A 125 -36.75 -25.18 4.84
C SER A 125 -36.42 -24.59 3.46
N GLU A 126 -37.46 -24.23 2.70
CA GLU A 126 -37.31 -23.28 1.59
C GLU A 126 -37.34 -21.84 2.12
N ARG A 127 -36.22 -21.12 2.01
CA ARG A 127 -36.10 -19.75 1.47
C ARG A 127 -34.65 -19.30 1.57
N TYR A 128 -34.10 -18.92 0.41
CA TYR A 128 -32.71 -18.52 0.13
C TYR A 128 -31.69 -19.66 -0.06
N SER A 129 -31.81 -20.39 -1.17
CA SER A 129 -30.69 -21.16 -1.75
C SER A 129 -30.31 -20.56 -3.10
N ILE A 130 -29.10 -20.01 -3.16
CA ILE A 130 -28.46 -19.50 -4.37
C ILE A 130 -28.14 -20.70 -5.26
N GLN A 131 -28.78 -20.80 -6.43
CA GLN A 131 -28.41 -21.77 -7.44
C GLN A 131 -27.04 -21.41 -8.01
N VAL A 132 -25.98 -22.06 -7.52
CA VAL A 132 -24.67 -22.09 -8.19
C VAL A 132 -24.78 -23.07 -9.34
N SER A 133 -25.08 -22.56 -10.54
CA SER A 133 -24.98 -23.34 -11.77
C SER A 133 -23.50 -23.53 -12.12
N TYR A 134 -22.95 -24.70 -11.83
CA TYR A 134 -21.70 -25.15 -12.45
C TYR A 134 -21.98 -25.45 -13.93
N ALA A 135 -21.70 -24.48 -14.80
CA ALA A 135 -21.54 -24.72 -16.22
C ALA A 135 -20.06 -25.06 -16.46
N PRO A 136 -19.71 -26.23 -17.03
CA PRO A 136 -18.35 -26.48 -17.47
C PRO A 136 -18.15 -25.76 -18.81
N SER A 137 -17.67 -24.53 -18.78
CA SER A 137 -17.07 -23.90 -19.95
C SER A 137 -15.65 -24.44 -20.11
N VAL A 138 -15.53 -25.63 -20.71
CA VAL A 138 -14.25 -26.12 -21.22
C VAL A 138 -13.96 -25.36 -22.51
N THR A 139 -13.35 -24.19 -22.37
CA THR A 139 -12.58 -23.57 -23.43
C THR A 139 -11.14 -24.07 -23.31
N THR A 140 -10.66 -24.68 -24.37
CA THR A 140 -9.36 -25.34 -24.51
C THR A 140 -8.19 -24.36 -24.32
N GLU A 141 -7.66 -24.25 -23.10
CA GLU A 141 -6.42 -23.49 -22.78
C GLU A 141 -5.21 -24.38 -22.41
N GLU A 142 -5.33 -25.71 -22.49
CA GLU A 142 -4.35 -26.63 -21.88
C GLU A 142 -3.02 -26.96 -22.62
N PRO A 143 -2.69 -26.52 -23.85
CA PRO A 143 -1.34 -26.80 -24.40
C PRO A 143 -0.25 -25.77 -24.04
N LEU A 144 -0.62 -24.57 -23.56
CA LEU A 144 0.30 -23.43 -23.38
C LEU A 144 1.04 -23.43 -22.03
N LEU A 145 0.46 -24.02 -20.98
CA LEU A 145 1.00 -24.00 -19.62
C LEU A 145 2.19 -24.96 -19.42
N VAL A 146 2.13 -26.18 -19.96
CA VAL A 146 3.12 -27.24 -19.69
C VAL A 146 4.50 -27.00 -20.35
N ALA A 147 4.57 -26.15 -21.39
CA ALA A 147 5.83 -25.82 -22.06
C ALA A 147 6.64 -24.71 -21.36
N ARG A 148 6.02 -23.94 -20.45
CA ARG A 148 6.63 -22.84 -19.70
C ARG A 148 7.48 -23.30 -18.51
N GLU A 149 7.08 -24.40 -17.86
CA GLU A 149 7.61 -24.91 -16.58
C GLU A 149 9.08 -25.41 -16.59
N ASN A 150 9.85 -25.32 -17.69
CA ASN A 150 11.22 -25.88 -17.76
C ASN A 150 12.21 -25.02 -18.57
N THR A 151 12.09 -23.70 -18.48
CA THR A 151 13.07 -22.77 -19.04
C THR A 151 13.50 -21.79 -17.94
N GLU A 152 14.75 -21.33 -17.97
CA GLU A 152 15.26 -20.32 -17.04
C GLU A 152 14.33 -19.09 -16.95
N TYR A 153 13.71 -18.70 -18.06
CA TYR A 153 12.69 -17.64 -18.09
C TYR A 153 11.42 -18.01 -17.32
N GLY A 154 10.88 -19.21 -17.53
CA GLY A 154 9.66 -19.68 -16.86
C GLY A 154 9.85 -19.80 -15.35
N GLU A 155 10.97 -20.39 -14.92
CA GLU A 155 11.34 -20.52 -13.50
C GLU A 155 11.47 -19.14 -12.82
N GLN A 156 12.12 -18.17 -13.50
CA GLN A 156 12.24 -16.81 -12.98
C GLN A 156 10.88 -16.08 -12.89
N LEU A 157 10.00 -16.27 -13.88
CA LEU A 157 8.68 -15.65 -13.89
C LEU A 157 7.79 -16.24 -12.78
N GLU A 158 7.78 -17.56 -12.62
CA GLU A 158 7.02 -18.25 -11.58
C GLU A 158 7.48 -17.81 -10.18
N ALA A 159 8.79 -17.82 -9.93
CA ALA A 159 9.37 -17.36 -8.67
C ALA A 159 9.10 -15.87 -8.40
N ALA A 160 8.97 -15.04 -9.45
CA ALA A 160 8.59 -13.65 -9.31
C ALA A 160 7.12 -13.48 -8.95
N VAL A 161 6.23 -14.22 -9.59
CA VAL A 161 4.79 -14.20 -9.31
C VAL A 161 4.50 -14.71 -7.89
N GLU A 162 5.14 -15.79 -7.46
CA GLU A 162 5.01 -16.32 -6.10
C GLU A 162 5.48 -15.30 -5.05
N ARG A 163 6.63 -14.67 -5.27
CA ARG A 163 7.12 -13.61 -4.38
C ARG A 163 6.15 -12.44 -4.23
N LEU A 164 5.47 -12.05 -5.32
CA LEU A 164 4.49 -10.96 -5.28
C LEU A 164 3.19 -11.36 -4.58
N LYS A 165 2.77 -12.63 -4.72
CA LYS A 165 1.60 -13.18 -4.02
C LYS A 165 1.80 -13.13 -2.50
N ASP A 166 3.00 -13.44 -2.03
CA ASP A 166 3.32 -13.53 -0.61
C ASP A 166 3.88 -12.22 -0.01
N ASP A 167 3.99 -11.15 -0.80
CA ASP A 167 4.44 -9.85 -0.30
C ASP A 167 3.29 -9.07 0.36
N PHE A 168 3.15 -9.30 1.66
CA PHE A 168 2.24 -8.58 2.54
C PHE A 168 2.91 -7.43 3.33
N VAL A 169 4.17 -7.09 3.00
CA VAL A 169 4.94 -6.09 3.74
C VAL A 169 5.07 -4.79 2.93
N SER A 170 5.25 -4.91 1.62
CA SER A 170 5.36 -3.76 0.71
C SER A 170 4.01 -3.11 0.46
N GLY A 171 3.99 -1.77 0.42
CA GLY A 171 2.84 -1.02 -0.09
C GLY A 171 2.80 -1.05 -1.63
N ALA A 172 1.68 -0.56 -2.19
CA ALA A 172 1.44 -0.58 -3.63
C ALA A 172 2.56 0.10 -4.45
N ARG A 173 3.16 1.17 -3.91
CA ARG A 173 4.24 1.91 -4.59
C ARG A 173 5.55 1.12 -4.57
N GLU A 174 5.96 0.59 -3.42
CA GLU A 174 7.18 -0.22 -3.30
C GLU A 174 7.09 -1.48 -4.18
N MET A 175 5.91 -2.11 -4.22
CA MET A 175 5.64 -3.26 -5.07
C MET A 175 5.77 -2.92 -6.56
N ALA A 176 5.19 -1.81 -7.01
CA ALA A 176 5.30 -1.38 -8.40
C ALA A 176 6.76 -1.13 -8.84
N ASP A 177 7.58 -0.53 -7.96
CA ASP A 177 9.01 -0.30 -8.24
C ASP A 177 9.80 -1.63 -8.35
N SER A 178 9.49 -2.59 -7.47
CA SER A 178 10.08 -3.94 -7.49
C SER A 178 9.71 -4.71 -8.77
N VAL A 179 8.48 -4.57 -9.25
CA VAL A 179 7.99 -5.23 -10.46
C VAL A 179 8.69 -4.72 -11.72
N LEU A 180 9.00 -3.42 -11.82
CA LEU A 180 9.78 -2.89 -12.95
C LEU A 180 11.19 -3.48 -13.02
N SER A 181 11.83 -3.64 -11.86
CA SER A 181 13.14 -4.28 -11.76
C SER A 181 13.07 -5.76 -12.15
N THR A 182 12.00 -6.45 -11.74
CA THR A 182 11.73 -7.84 -12.10
C THR A 182 11.49 -7.99 -13.61
N LEU A 183 10.65 -7.14 -14.21
CA LEU A 183 10.41 -7.14 -15.65
C LEU A 183 11.71 -6.92 -16.44
N SER A 184 12.58 -6.02 -15.97
CA SER A 184 13.89 -5.80 -16.58
C SER A 184 14.72 -7.08 -16.65
N SER A 185 14.81 -7.83 -15.55
CA SER A 185 15.52 -9.12 -15.52
C SER A 185 14.87 -10.14 -16.45
N LEU A 186 13.54 -10.24 -16.44
CA LEU A 186 12.80 -11.16 -17.31
C LEU A 186 13.00 -10.86 -18.80
N ILE A 187 13.03 -9.59 -19.21
CA ILE A 187 13.31 -9.21 -20.61
C ILE A 187 14.72 -9.62 -21.03
N VAL A 188 15.71 -9.47 -20.14
CA VAL A 188 17.09 -9.90 -20.41
C VAL A 188 17.17 -11.42 -20.58
N THR A 189 16.54 -12.17 -19.68
CA THR A 189 16.48 -13.63 -19.76
C THR A 189 15.73 -14.08 -21.02
N ALA A 190 14.61 -13.42 -21.36
CA ALA A 190 13.82 -13.70 -22.56
C ALA A 190 14.62 -13.51 -23.86
N ALA A 191 15.51 -12.51 -23.94
CA ALA A 191 16.32 -12.26 -25.13
C ALA A 191 17.28 -13.42 -25.50
N SER A 192 17.63 -14.26 -24.52
CA SER A 192 18.43 -15.47 -24.72
C SER A 192 17.65 -16.61 -25.41
N THR A 193 16.32 -16.51 -25.44
CA THR A 193 15.40 -17.54 -25.97
C THR A 193 14.61 -17.05 -27.19
N ALA A 194 14.21 -15.78 -27.21
CA ALA A 194 13.50 -15.17 -28.33
C ALA A 194 14.35 -15.15 -29.61
N GLN A 195 13.74 -15.52 -30.75
CA GLN A 195 14.37 -15.49 -32.07
C GLN A 195 14.11 -14.18 -32.81
N SER A 196 13.07 -13.44 -32.41
CA SER A 196 12.64 -12.23 -33.08
C SER A 196 12.26 -11.13 -32.09
N ARG A 197 12.17 -9.91 -32.61
CA ARG A 197 11.63 -8.74 -31.90
C ARG A 197 10.21 -9.00 -31.39
N ASP A 198 9.36 -9.58 -32.23
CA ASP A 198 7.94 -9.81 -31.91
C ASP A 198 7.78 -10.91 -30.85
N GLU A 199 8.63 -11.94 -30.88
CA GLU A 199 8.67 -12.97 -29.82
C GLU A 199 9.14 -12.37 -28.48
N LEU A 200 10.20 -11.56 -28.49
CA LEU A 200 10.68 -10.88 -27.28
C LEU A 200 9.61 -9.95 -26.69
N TRP A 201 8.93 -9.18 -27.53
CA TRP A 201 7.82 -8.32 -27.15
C TRP A 201 6.67 -9.14 -26.52
N SER A 202 6.27 -10.24 -27.17
CA SER A 202 5.20 -11.10 -26.68
C SER A 202 5.52 -11.71 -25.32
N MET A 203 6.78 -12.13 -25.11
CA MET A 203 7.25 -12.61 -23.80
C MET A 203 7.16 -11.51 -22.73
N ALA A 204 7.64 -10.30 -23.03
CA ALA A 204 7.60 -9.16 -22.10
C ALA A 204 6.17 -8.77 -21.71
N VAL A 205 5.25 -8.70 -22.69
CA VAL A 205 3.83 -8.40 -22.44
C VAL A 205 3.19 -9.51 -21.61
N SER A 206 3.49 -10.78 -21.90
CA SER A 206 2.93 -11.89 -21.12
C SER A 206 3.41 -11.89 -19.67
N ALA A 207 4.72 -11.64 -19.44
CA ALA A 207 5.24 -11.49 -18.09
C ALA A 207 4.54 -10.34 -17.35
N ALA A 208 4.38 -9.18 -18.01
CA ALA A 208 3.69 -8.05 -17.40
C ALA A 208 2.24 -8.37 -17.02
N LYS A 209 1.50 -9.10 -17.87
CA LYS A 209 0.13 -9.56 -17.55
C LYS A 209 0.13 -10.41 -16.27
N GLU A 210 0.98 -11.44 -16.21
CA GLU A 210 1.06 -12.36 -15.07
C GLU A 210 1.49 -11.65 -13.78
N LEU A 211 2.50 -10.78 -13.84
CA LEU A 211 2.94 -9.97 -12.70
C LEU A 211 1.83 -9.02 -12.22
N SER A 212 1.04 -8.45 -13.13
CA SER A 212 -0.06 -7.54 -12.80
C SER A 212 -1.23 -8.23 -12.08
N GLU A 213 -1.37 -9.54 -12.27
CA GLU A 213 -2.44 -10.35 -11.67
C GLU A 213 -1.99 -11.08 -10.40
N ALA A 214 -0.68 -11.10 -10.12
CA ALA A 214 -0.10 -11.82 -9.00
C ALA A 214 -0.71 -11.44 -7.64
N ARG A 215 -0.95 -10.14 -7.40
CA ARG A 215 -1.58 -9.67 -6.16
C ARG A 215 -2.75 -8.75 -6.47
N PRO A 216 -4.00 -9.23 -6.38
CA PRO A 216 -5.17 -8.45 -6.76
C PRO A 216 -5.20 -7.08 -6.08
N SER A 217 -5.14 -6.97 -4.74
CA SER A 217 -5.27 -5.70 -4.02
C SER A 217 -4.31 -4.59 -4.49
N MET A 218 -3.07 -4.93 -4.78
CA MET A 218 -2.01 -4.00 -5.21
C MET A 218 -1.94 -3.85 -6.74
N ASN A 219 -2.82 -4.50 -7.49
CA ASN A 219 -2.73 -4.61 -8.95
C ASN A 219 -2.76 -3.25 -9.67
N ALA A 220 -3.42 -2.23 -9.13
CA ALA A 220 -3.63 -0.95 -9.80
C ALA A 220 -2.29 -0.28 -10.12
N ALA A 221 -1.50 -0.02 -9.08
CA ALA A 221 -0.17 0.55 -9.19
C ALA A 221 0.73 -0.30 -10.10
N VAL A 222 0.75 -1.61 -9.89
CA VAL A 222 1.57 -2.54 -10.67
C VAL A 222 1.20 -2.53 -12.15
N THR A 223 -0.09 -2.60 -12.46
CA THR A 223 -0.62 -2.62 -13.83
C THR A 223 -0.30 -1.31 -14.55
N SER A 224 -0.62 -0.15 -13.95
CA SER A 224 -0.35 1.15 -14.57
C SER A 224 1.14 1.32 -14.87
N CYS A 225 2.01 0.96 -13.92
CA CYS A 225 3.45 1.07 -14.09
C CYS A 225 3.97 0.18 -15.22
N LEU A 226 3.53 -1.08 -15.27
CA LEU A 226 3.91 -2.02 -16.32
C LEU A 226 3.43 -1.57 -17.70
N LEU A 227 2.19 -1.09 -17.80
CA LEU A 227 1.61 -0.60 -19.05
C LEU A 227 2.40 0.61 -19.58
N ARG A 228 2.63 1.62 -18.74
CA ARG A 228 3.41 2.83 -19.11
C ARG A 228 4.84 2.46 -19.47
N ALA A 229 5.45 1.53 -18.74
CA ALA A 229 6.81 1.08 -19.03
C ALA A 229 6.92 0.37 -20.39
N LEU A 230 5.99 -0.55 -20.68
CA LEU A 230 5.94 -1.23 -21.97
C LEU A 230 5.70 -0.24 -23.11
N ASP A 231 4.82 0.75 -22.94
CA ASP A 231 4.58 1.80 -23.93
C ASP A 231 5.85 2.61 -24.25
N GLU A 232 6.56 3.06 -23.21
CA GLU A 232 7.84 3.76 -23.38
C GLU A 232 8.89 2.87 -24.07
N ILE A 233 8.94 1.58 -23.75
CA ILE A 233 9.84 0.61 -24.42
C ILE A 233 9.46 0.44 -25.89
N LYS A 234 8.16 0.31 -26.19
CA LYS A 234 7.66 0.15 -27.57
C LYS A 234 8.06 1.33 -28.43
N HIS A 235 7.79 2.55 -27.95
CA HIS A 235 8.19 3.78 -28.63
C HIS A 235 9.70 3.90 -28.78
N LEU A 236 10.47 3.52 -27.75
CA LEU A 236 11.93 3.51 -27.84
C LEU A 236 12.43 2.58 -28.95
N TRP A 237 11.85 1.38 -29.06
CA TRP A 237 12.21 0.43 -30.10
C TRP A 237 11.75 0.89 -31.49
N GLU A 238 10.63 1.59 -31.61
CA GLU A 238 10.16 2.19 -32.86
C GLU A 238 11.12 3.29 -33.33
N MET A 239 11.51 4.20 -32.43
CA MET A 239 12.40 5.32 -32.76
C MET A 239 13.85 4.90 -33.02
N LEU A 240 14.41 4.00 -32.22
CA LEU A 240 15.84 3.66 -32.29
C LEU A 240 16.13 2.43 -33.14
N ASP A 241 15.11 1.68 -33.56
CA ASP A 241 15.23 0.47 -34.37
C ASP A 241 14.18 0.43 -35.48
N GLU A 242 14.04 1.55 -36.20
CA GLU A 242 13.10 1.74 -37.31
C GLU A 242 13.24 0.63 -38.38
N ASN A 243 14.47 0.27 -38.73
CA ASN A 243 14.78 -0.78 -39.72
C ASN A 243 14.63 -2.21 -39.17
N LYS A 244 14.21 -2.38 -37.91
CA LYS A 244 13.99 -3.68 -37.23
C LYS A 244 15.17 -4.64 -37.37
N ASN A 245 16.40 -4.12 -37.24
CA ASN A 245 17.63 -4.87 -37.51
C ASN A 245 18.44 -5.20 -36.26
N LYS A 246 18.06 -4.67 -35.09
CA LYS A 246 18.72 -4.98 -33.83
C LYS A 246 18.44 -6.41 -33.37
N SER A 247 19.47 -6.99 -32.74
CA SER A 247 19.32 -8.29 -32.12
C SER A 247 18.40 -8.21 -30.90
N THR A 248 17.83 -9.34 -30.49
CA THR A 248 17.04 -9.43 -29.24
C THR A 248 17.83 -8.96 -28.02
N ASN A 249 19.15 -9.16 -28.01
CA ASN A 249 20.03 -8.71 -26.92
C ASN A 249 20.17 -7.19 -26.88
N ASP A 250 20.25 -6.53 -28.04
CA ASP A 250 20.32 -5.07 -28.11
C ASP A 250 19.00 -4.43 -27.66
N LEU A 251 17.88 -5.00 -28.10
CA LEU A 251 16.53 -4.59 -27.69
C LEU A 251 16.32 -4.77 -26.17
N ALA A 252 16.78 -5.89 -25.60
CA ALA A 252 16.74 -6.09 -24.15
C ALA A 252 17.64 -5.11 -23.40
N ALA A 253 18.83 -4.82 -23.89
CA ALA A 253 19.71 -3.82 -23.28
C ALA A 253 19.11 -2.40 -23.31
N MET A 254 18.43 -2.03 -24.40
CA MET A 254 17.66 -0.79 -24.50
C MET A 254 16.52 -0.75 -23.50
N SER A 255 15.75 -1.84 -23.39
CA SER A 255 14.61 -1.96 -22.47
C SER A 255 15.04 -1.86 -21.01
N ARG A 256 16.13 -2.56 -20.64
CA ARG A 256 16.74 -2.49 -19.29
C ARG A 256 17.10 -1.05 -18.93
N ARG A 257 17.79 -0.33 -19.82
CA ARG A 257 18.16 1.08 -19.58
C ARG A 257 16.92 1.96 -19.40
N GLN A 258 15.87 1.71 -20.18
CA GLN A 258 14.63 2.48 -20.05
C GLN A 258 13.91 2.22 -18.75
N LEU A 259 13.84 0.96 -18.31
CA LEU A 259 13.22 0.58 -17.03
C LEU A 259 13.94 1.22 -15.84
N VAL A 260 15.27 1.25 -15.85
CA VAL A 260 16.06 1.96 -14.82
C VAL A 260 15.68 3.45 -14.76
N ARG A 261 15.60 4.13 -15.91
CA ARG A 261 15.18 5.53 -15.99
C ARG A 261 13.74 5.75 -15.50
N ILE A 262 12.83 4.81 -15.78
CA ILE A 262 11.45 4.88 -15.30
C ILE A 262 11.43 4.80 -13.77
N VAL A 263 12.19 3.88 -13.16
CA VAL A 263 12.31 3.79 -11.69
C VAL A 263 12.86 5.09 -11.09
N GLU A 264 13.84 5.73 -11.74
CA GLU A 264 14.37 7.04 -11.30
C GLU A 264 13.30 8.15 -11.39
N LYS A 265 12.62 8.29 -12.53
CA LYS A 265 11.51 9.25 -12.70
C LYS A 265 10.41 9.07 -11.66
N ARG A 266 10.12 7.83 -11.28
CA ARG A 266 9.11 7.52 -10.26
C ARG A 266 9.54 8.01 -8.88
N LYS A 267 10.82 7.89 -8.52
CA LYS A 267 11.35 8.48 -7.28
C LYS A 267 11.15 10.00 -7.26
N GLU A 268 11.47 10.67 -8.37
CA GLU A 268 11.24 12.12 -8.51
C GLU A 268 9.75 12.48 -8.43
N ALA A 269 8.86 11.67 -8.99
CA ALA A 269 7.41 11.85 -8.89
C ALA A 269 6.93 11.84 -7.44
N GLY A 270 7.47 10.95 -6.60
CA GLY A 270 7.13 10.91 -5.16
C GLY A 270 7.54 12.17 -4.41
N ILE A 271 8.66 12.80 -4.80
CA ILE A 271 9.10 14.09 -4.26
C ILE A 271 8.11 15.18 -4.69
N ARG A 272 7.81 15.28 -6.00
CA ARG A 272 6.84 16.26 -6.52
C ARG A 272 5.48 16.15 -5.87
N LEU A 273 4.97 14.92 -5.66
CA LEU A 273 3.72 14.69 -4.96
C LEU A 273 3.74 15.28 -3.55
N SER A 274 4.82 15.05 -2.80
CA SER A 274 4.97 15.59 -1.44
C SER A 274 5.06 17.12 -1.43
N GLU A 275 5.67 17.72 -2.46
CA GLU A 275 5.73 19.17 -2.66
C GLU A 275 4.36 19.76 -3.01
N ASN A 276 3.63 19.13 -3.93
CA ASN A 276 2.25 19.49 -4.30
C ASN A 276 1.33 19.46 -3.08
N PHE A 277 1.46 18.43 -2.23
CA PHE A 277 0.73 18.35 -0.98
C PHE A 277 1.05 19.52 -0.04
N ALA A 278 2.33 19.83 0.16
CA ALA A 278 2.75 20.95 1.00
C ALA A 278 2.24 22.30 0.47
N GLU A 279 2.20 22.48 -0.86
CA GLU A 279 1.63 23.67 -1.49
C GLU A 279 0.11 23.77 -1.27
N ARG A 280 -0.63 22.68 -1.49
CA ARG A 280 -2.07 22.61 -1.19
C ARG A 280 -2.35 22.96 0.27
N LEU A 281 -1.55 22.41 1.19
CA LEU A 281 -1.71 22.69 2.61
C LEU A 281 -1.39 24.14 2.95
N ARG A 282 -0.38 24.75 2.33
CA ARG A 282 -0.08 26.18 2.47
C ARG A 282 -1.28 27.03 2.03
N ALA A 283 -1.92 26.70 0.90
CA ALA A 283 -3.12 27.39 0.44
C ALA A 283 -4.29 27.21 1.42
N TYR A 284 -4.51 25.99 1.90
CA TYR A 284 -5.52 25.69 2.91
C TYR A 284 -5.33 26.53 4.19
N CYS A 285 -4.12 26.57 4.73
CA CYS A 285 -3.79 27.32 5.93
C CYS A 285 -4.06 28.82 5.77
N ARG A 286 -3.70 29.41 4.63
CA ARG A 286 -3.95 30.83 4.32
C ARG A 286 -5.44 31.17 4.31
N GLN A 287 -6.27 30.26 3.81
CA GLN A 287 -7.71 30.49 3.67
C GLN A 287 -8.50 30.21 4.96
N ARG A 288 -8.08 29.20 5.73
CA ARG A 288 -8.94 28.60 6.77
C ARG A 288 -8.45 28.81 8.20
N LEU A 289 -7.17 29.05 8.42
CA LEU A 289 -6.62 29.07 9.78
C LEU A 289 -6.56 30.46 10.43
N ASN A 290 -6.91 31.57 9.74
CA ASN A 290 -7.07 32.91 10.35
C ASN A 290 -6.00 33.27 11.41
N ASN A 291 -4.71 33.09 11.09
CA ASN A 291 -3.53 33.31 11.94
C ASN A 291 -3.25 32.26 13.03
N THR A 292 -4.03 31.19 13.16
CA THR A 292 -3.60 30.01 13.93
C THR A 292 -2.56 29.23 13.13
N HIS A 293 -1.47 28.91 13.80
CA HIS A 293 -0.35 28.19 13.22
C HIS A 293 -0.45 26.68 13.50
N ALA A 294 -1.62 26.18 13.92
CA ALA A 294 -1.82 24.79 14.31
C ALA A 294 -2.82 24.11 13.35
N LEU A 295 -2.48 22.90 12.91
CA LEU A 295 -3.32 22.09 12.05
C LEU A 295 -3.40 20.66 12.57
N THR A 296 -4.62 20.17 12.76
CA THR A 296 -4.89 18.79 13.16
C THR A 296 -5.21 17.94 11.94
N ILE A 297 -4.45 16.86 11.75
CA ILE A 297 -4.63 15.88 10.67
C ILE A 297 -4.99 14.53 11.28
N LEU A 298 -6.10 13.94 10.85
CA LEU A 298 -6.47 12.55 11.08
C LEU A 298 -5.95 11.68 9.93
N THR A 299 -5.38 10.51 10.23
CA THR A 299 -4.98 9.51 9.23
C THR A 299 -5.02 8.11 9.83
N LEU A 300 -4.92 7.10 8.96
CA LEU A 300 -4.79 5.69 9.32
C LEU A 300 -3.84 4.96 8.37
N SER A 301 -3.57 3.69 8.66
CA SER A 301 -2.65 2.79 7.95
C SER A 301 -1.21 3.30 7.90
N ASN A 302 -0.38 2.73 7.03
CA ASN A 302 1.03 3.06 6.87
C ASN A 302 1.35 3.38 5.40
N SER A 303 0.97 4.57 4.96
CA SER A 303 1.29 5.06 3.62
C SER A 303 2.64 5.77 3.59
N SER A 304 3.57 5.27 2.78
CA SER A 304 4.86 5.94 2.52
C SER A 304 4.68 7.30 1.85
N THR A 305 3.68 7.44 0.99
CA THR A 305 3.30 8.70 0.34
C THR A 305 2.82 9.75 1.35
N ILE A 306 1.94 9.36 2.29
CA ILE A 306 1.50 10.25 3.39
C ILE A 306 2.68 10.60 4.29
N ARG A 307 3.51 9.62 4.66
CA ARG A 307 4.71 9.84 5.49
C ARG A 307 5.63 10.88 4.86
N ALA A 308 5.99 10.71 3.58
CA ALA A 308 6.83 11.65 2.85
C ALA A 308 6.20 13.06 2.79
N SER A 309 4.90 13.12 2.51
CA SER A 309 4.14 14.39 2.46
C SER A 309 4.13 15.13 3.80
N ILE A 310 3.99 14.42 4.92
CA ILE A 310 4.06 14.99 6.27
C ILE A 310 5.48 15.51 6.56
N LEU A 311 6.53 14.74 6.25
CA LEU A 311 7.92 15.13 6.47
C LEU A 311 8.32 16.36 5.63
N THR A 312 7.91 16.39 4.36
CA THR A 312 8.10 17.54 3.48
C THR A 312 7.34 18.75 4.00
N THR A 313 6.12 18.58 4.49
CA THR A 313 5.34 19.65 5.11
C THR A 313 6.05 20.22 6.35
N LEU A 314 6.53 19.37 7.25
CA LEU A 314 7.27 19.81 8.45
C LEU A 314 8.52 20.60 8.07
N THR A 315 9.20 20.22 6.99
CA THR A 315 10.43 20.85 6.52
C THR A 315 10.16 22.19 5.84
N THR A 316 9.15 22.26 4.97
CA THR A 316 8.87 23.41 4.10
C THR A 316 7.92 24.44 4.73
N LEU A 317 6.97 24.00 5.56
CA LEU A 317 6.02 24.85 6.27
C LEU A 317 6.46 25.03 7.73
N ARG A 318 7.60 25.68 7.93
CA ARG A 318 8.21 25.88 9.26
C ARG A 318 7.34 26.67 10.25
N PHE A 319 6.37 27.42 9.73
CA PHE A 319 5.41 28.17 10.54
C PHE A 319 4.33 27.26 11.17
N LEU A 320 4.14 26.04 10.65
CA LEU A 320 3.03 25.18 11.03
C LEU A 320 3.40 24.25 12.19
N HIS A 321 2.51 24.15 13.18
CA HIS A 321 2.46 23.14 14.22
C HIS A 321 1.48 22.06 13.79
N LEU A 322 1.96 20.84 13.63
CA LEU A 322 1.16 19.70 13.18
C LEU A 322 0.76 18.83 14.36
N HIS A 323 -0.54 18.59 14.47
CA HIS A 323 -1.11 17.61 15.40
C HIS A 323 -1.63 16.42 14.59
N LEU A 324 -0.96 15.28 14.68
CA LEU A 324 -1.35 14.05 13.99
C LEU A 324 -2.17 13.19 14.93
N LEU A 325 -3.41 12.90 14.54
CA LEU A 325 -4.28 11.88 15.12
C LEU A 325 -4.16 10.66 14.22
N ILE A 326 -3.55 9.59 14.71
CA ILE A 326 -3.27 8.39 13.90
C ILE A 326 -4.05 7.22 14.49
N LEU A 327 -4.99 6.66 13.72
CA LEU A 327 -5.67 5.44 14.12
C LEU A 327 -4.70 4.25 14.06
N GLU A 328 -4.71 3.38 15.06
CA GLU A 328 -3.72 2.29 15.18
C GLU A 328 -3.75 1.33 14.00
N SER A 329 -4.90 1.15 13.36
CA SER A 329 -5.12 0.34 12.15
C SER A 329 -4.93 -1.16 12.39
N ARG A 330 -5.88 -1.75 13.10
CA ARG A 330 -5.98 -3.20 13.28
C ARG A 330 -6.16 -3.93 11.94
N PRO A 331 -5.75 -5.21 11.84
CA PRO A 331 -5.10 -5.99 12.90
C PRO A 331 -3.59 -5.75 13.05
N ARG A 332 -2.91 -5.18 12.04
CA ARG A 332 -1.44 -5.13 11.99
C ARG A 332 -0.81 -3.92 12.68
N PHE A 333 -1.62 -3.03 13.25
CA PHE A 333 -1.17 -1.81 13.92
C PHE A 333 -0.32 -0.89 13.01
N GLU A 334 -0.69 -0.84 11.73
CA GLU A 334 0.06 -0.11 10.70
C GLU A 334 0.19 1.39 11.02
N GLY A 335 -0.84 2.01 11.59
CA GLY A 335 -0.80 3.41 11.99
C GLY A 335 0.17 3.67 13.13
N ALA A 336 0.32 2.74 14.07
CA ALA A 336 1.35 2.84 15.10
C ALA A 336 2.77 2.79 14.49
N ASN A 337 2.97 1.95 13.47
CA ASN A 337 4.23 1.91 12.72
C ASN A 337 4.48 3.21 11.93
N LEU A 338 3.46 3.77 11.28
CA LEU A 338 3.55 5.09 10.62
C LEU A 338 4.00 6.17 11.60
N ALA A 339 3.40 6.21 12.79
CA ALA A 339 3.78 7.13 13.85
C ALA A 339 5.26 6.99 14.21
N LEU A 340 5.72 5.76 14.48
CA LEU A 340 7.13 5.49 14.78
C LEU A 340 8.06 5.99 13.67
N GLN A 341 7.75 5.68 12.42
CA GLN A 341 8.58 6.07 11.28
C GLN A 341 8.64 7.59 11.08
N ILE A 342 7.52 8.30 11.24
CA ILE A 342 7.53 9.77 11.22
C ILE A 342 8.45 10.30 12.32
N LEU A 343 8.34 9.78 13.54
CA LEU A 343 9.18 10.22 14.66
C LEU A 343 10.67 9.99 14.42
N SER A 344 11.03 8.83 13.90
CA SER A 344 12.42 8.47 13.58
C SER A 344 13.01 9.29 12.44
N SER A 345 12.19 9.78 11.51
CA SER A 345 12.62 10.56 10.34
C SER A 345 12.46 12.08 10.51
N THR A 346 11.98 12.56 11.66
CA THR A 346 11.77 13.99 11.91
C THR A 346 12.99 14.62 12.58
N SER A 347 13.46 15.77 12.07
CA SER A 347 14.57 16.52 12.68
C SER A 347 14.21 17.06 14.08
N ALA A 348 15.22 17.37 14.90
CA ALA A 348 15.00 17.92 16.24
C ALA A 348 14.16 19.22 16.22
N GLU A 349 14.41 20.11 15.25
CA GLU A 349 13.67 21.37 15.10
C GLU A 349 12.22 21.14 14.67
N ALA A 350 11.99 20.17 13.79
CA ALA A 350 10.64 19.80 13.37
C ALA A 350 9.86 19.09 14.49
N ARG A 351 10.56 18.33 15.35
CA ARG A 351 9.97 17.62 16.51
C ARG A 351 9.27 18.57 17.47
N ALA A 352 9.81 19.78 17.67
CA ALA A 352 9.22 20.79 18.54
C ALA A 352 7.86 21.33 18.03
N ARG A 353 7.54 21.11 16.76
CA ARG A 353 6.27 21.52 16.11
C ARG A 353 5.39 20.34 15.74
N LEU A 354 5.72 19.14 16.19
CA LEU A 354 5.01 17.91 15.86
C LEU A 354 4.46 17.26 17.14
N HIS A 355 3.15 17.15 17.23
CA HIS A 355 2.46 16.36 18.23
C HIS A 355 1.79 15.16 17.56
N ILE A 356 2.02 13.94 18.08
CA ILE A 356 1.38 12.72 17.57
C ILE A 356 0.57 12.08 18.70
N ARG A 357 -0.67 11.72 18.41
CA ARG A 357 -1.54 10.92 19.26
C ARG A 357 -1.99 9.69 18.47
N ILE A 358 -1.64 8.50 18.95
CA ILE A 358 -2.17 7.23 18.44
C ILE A 358 -3.50 6.95 19.14
N LEU A 359 -4.51 6.51 18.40
CA LEU A 359 -5.84 6.20 18.92
C LEU A 359 -6.27 4.80 18.48
N PRO A 360 -7.05 4.07 19.31
CA PRO A 360 -7.70 2.87 18.82
C PRO A 360 -8.70 3.23 17.72
N ASP A 361 -8.91 2.33 16.76
CA ASP A 361 -9.76 2.59 15.59
C ASP A 361 -11.20 2.98 15.99
N CYS A 362 -11.71 2.42 17.10
CA CYS A 362 -13.03 2.74 17.64
C CYS A 362 -13.19 4.18 18.15
N ALA A 363 -12.09 4.91 18.36
CA ALA A 363 -12.11 6.31 18.76
C ALA A 363 -12.18 7.30 17.57
N VAL A 364 -12.35 6.80 16.33
CA VAL A 364 -12.38 7.62 15.11
C VAL A 364 -13.39 8.76 15.18
N ALA A 365 -14.60 8.53 15.70
CA ALA A 365 -15.63 9.56 15.85
C ALA A 365 -15.20 10.68 16.83
N THR A 366 -14.44 10.34 17.87
CA THR A 366 -13.88 11.31 18.81
C THR A 366 -12.77 12.12 18.13
N ALA A 367 -11.86 11.45 17.43
CA ALA A 367 -10.76 12.12 16.71
C ALA A 367 -11.26 13.05 15.60
N ALA A 368 -12.31 12.65 14.88
CA ALA A 368 -12.88 13.38 13.76
C ALA A 368 -13.42 14.78 14.12
N LYS A 369 -13.89 14.97 15.36
CA LYS A 369 -14.41 16.27 15.85
C LYS A 369 -13.34 17.36 15.87
N ASP A 370 -12.11 16.98 16.19
CA ASP A 370 -10.99 17.90 16.38
C ASP A 370 -10.09 18.00 15.14
N ALA A 371 -10.28 17.13 14.15
CA ALA A 371 -9.48 17.08 12.93
C ALA A 371 -9.90 18.17 11.93
N ASN A 372 -8.92 18.83 11.32
CA ASN A 372 -9.16 19.78 10.23
C ASN A 372 -9.09 19.11 8.86
N LEU A 373 -8.25 18.09 8.73
CA LEU A 373 -8.15 17.25 7.53
C LEU A 373 -8.15 15.77 7.92
N LEU A 374 -8.79 14.95 7.11
CA LEU A 374 -8.52 13.52 7.02
C LEU A 374 -7.61 13.31 5.80
N LEU A 375 -6.44 12.72 6.02
CA LEU A 375 -5.60 12.22 4.92
C LEU A 375 -5.85 10.74 4.73
N LEU A 376 -6.16 10.37 3.50
CA LEU A 376 -6.27 8.98 3.08
C LEU A 376 -5.15 8.67 2.09
N GLY A 377 -4.59 7.46 2.23
CA GLY A 377 -3.88 6.84 1.12
C GLY A 377 -4.87 6.28 0.12
N ALA A 378 -4.36 5.59 -0.87
CA ALA A 378 -5.16 4.74 -1.73
C ALA A 378 -4.35 3.50 -2.08
N ASP A 379 -5.02 2.38 -2.24
CA ASP A 379 -4.51 1.19 -2.92
C ASP A 379 -5.03 1.18 -4.37
N ARG A 380 -6.26 1.65 -4.57
CA ARG A 380 -6.87 1.90 -5.87
C ARG A 380 -7.79 3.12 -5.83
N ILE A 381 -7.91 3.80 -6.97
CA ILE A 381 -8.88 4.86 -7.19
C ILE A 381 -9.66 4.50 -8.45
N SER A 382 -10.99 4.42 -8.36
CA SER A 382 -11.85 4.09 -9.50
C SER A 382 -11.93 5.25 -10.50
N ALA A 383 -12.49 4.99 -11.68
CA ALA A 383 -12.75 6.04 -12.66
C ALA A 383 -13.74 7.11 -12.17
N SER A 384 -14.66 6.74 -11.27
CA SER A 384 -15.58 7.67 -10.57
C SER A 384 -14.93 8.46 -9.44
N GLY A 385 -13.69 8.11 -9.04
CA GLY A 385 -12.99 8.70 -7.90
C GLY A 385 -13.23 8.00 -6.57
N ASP A 386 -13.94 6.87 -6.53
CA ASP A 386 -14.06 6.08 -5.31
C ASP A 386 -12.68 5.53 -4.91
N VAL A 387 -12.40 5.50 -3.61
CA VAL A 387 -11.06 5.19 -3.11
C VAL A 387 -11.08 3.88 -2.35
N SER A 388 -10.40 2.86 -2.87
CA SER A 388 -10.11 1.65 -2.13
C SER A 388 -8.89 1.91 -1.25
N ASN A 389 -9.07 1.83 0.06
CA ASN A 389 -7.98 1.99 1.04
C ASN A 389 -8.23 1.08 2.25
N LYS A 390 -7.25 1.00 3.16
CA LYS A 390 -7.33 0.21 4.40
C LYS A 390 -8.68 0.35 5.12
N ILE A 391 -9.22 -0.77 5.59
CA ILE A 391 -10.42 -0.82 6.43
C ILE A 391 -10.33 0.18 7.60
N GLY A 392 -11.43 0.88 7.88
CA GLY A 392 -11.51 2.05 8.76
C GLY A 392 -11.51 3.39 8.02
N SER A 393 -11.13 3.43 6.74
CA SER A 393 -11.13 4.64 5.90
C SER A 393 -12.53 5.21 5.69
N MET A 394 -13.52 4.35 5.42
CA MET A 394 -14.91 4.79 5.21
C MET A 394 -15.50 5.31 6.51
N ALA A 395 -15.25 4.62 7.62
CA ALA A 395 -15.67 5.08 8.94
C ALA A 395 -15.07 6.46 9.27
N ALA A 396 -13.78 6.69 8.96
CA ALA A 396 -13.13 7.97 9.14
C ALA A 396 -13.75 9.08 8.26
N ALA A 397 -13.98 8.80 6.98
CA ALA A 397 -14.59 9.75 6.04
C ALA A 397 -16.01 10.13 6.45
N LEU A 398 -16.85 9.16 6.80
CA LEU A 398 -18.21 9.39 7.32
C LEU A 398 -18.18 10.22 8.60
N CYS A 399 -17.35 9.83 9.57
CA CYS A 399 -17.27 10.52 10.85
C CYS A 399 -16.84 11.98 10.68
N ILE A 400 -15.80 12.25 9.88
CA ILE A 400 -15.29 13.61 9.73
C ILE A 400 -16.27 14.50 8.97
N LYS A 401 -16.91 14.00 7.90
CA LYS A 401 -17.91 14.76 7.15
C LYS A 401 -19.17 15.04 7.97
N THR A 402 -19.54 14.13 8.86
CA THR A 402 -20.73 14.28 9.72
C THR A 402 -20.45 15.18 10.93
N LEU A 403 -19.35 14.94 11.63
CA LEU A 403 -19.06 15.57 12.92
C LEU A 403 -18.28 16.89 12.78
N ASN A 404 -17.58 17.08 11.67
CA ASN A 404 -16.90 18.33 11.34
C ASN A 404 -17.04 18.68 9.85
N PRO A 405 -18.21 19.17 9.39
CA PRO A 405 -18.47 19.44 7.97
C PRO A 405 -17.53 20.46 7.30
N LYS A 406 -16.74 21.21 8.08
CA LYS A 406 -15.73 22.17 7.56
C LYS A 406 -14.39 21.51 7.25
N ALA A 407 -14.14 20.33 7.82
CA ALA A 407 -12.93 19.57 7.58
C ALA A 407 -12.93 18.99 6.15
N GLN A 408 -11.73 18.75 5.63
CA GLN A 408 -11.56 18.17 4.30
C GLN A 408 -11.06 16.73 4.38
N VAL A 409 -11.53 15.88 3.47
CA VAL A 409 -10.98 14.56 3.19
C VAL A 409 -10.11 14.71 1.94
N VAL A 410 -8.83 14.43 2.07
CA VAL A 410 -7.86 14.57 0.99
C VAL A 410 -7.16 13.24 0.78
N VAL A 411 -7.19 12.77 -0.46
CA VAL A 411 -6.47 11.56 -0.85
C VAL A 411 -5.08 11.96 -1.32
N VAL A 412 -4.05 11.30 -0.82
CA VAL A 412 -2.65 11.57 -1.19
C VAL A 412 -2.07 10.28 -1.76
N SER A 413 -1.98 10.21 -3.08
CA SER A 413 -1.65 8.98 -3.81
C SER A 413 -1.02 9.29 -5.16
N ASP A 414 -0.11 8.41 -5.60
CA ASP A 414 0.41 8.40 -6.97
C ASP A 414 -0.73 8.20 -7.98
N ALA A 415 -0.62 8.84 -9.15
CA ALA A 415 -1.61 8.71 -10.23
C ALA A 415 -1.72 7.27 -10.77
N ASP A 416 -0.68 6.46 -10.63
CA ASP A 416 -0.67 5.05 -11.03
C ASP A 416 -1.68 4.16 -10.29
N LYS A 417 -2.27 4.64 -9.21
CA LYS A 417 -3.32 3.90 -8.49
C LYS A 417 -4.71 4.13 -9.07
N ILE A 418 -4.85 5.02 -10.05
CA ILE A 418 -6.10 5.24 -10.78
C ILE A 418 -6.28 4.12 -11.80
N VAL A 419 -7.41 3.41 -11.72
CA VAL A 419 -7.71 2.28 -12.59
C VAL A 419 -8.71 2.65 -13.68
N GLY A 420 -8.57 2.01 -14.84
CA GLY A 420 -9.56 2.13 -15.91
C GLY A 420 -10.95 1.64 -15.52
N LYS A 421 -11.96 2.06 -16.29
CA LYS A 421 -13.37 1.73 -16.09
C LYS A 421 -13.60 0.21 -16.01
N GLY A 422 -14.43 -0.23 -15.07
CA GLY A 422 -14.83 -1.65 -14.92
C GLY A 422 -13.90 -2.53 -14.08
N VAL A 423 -12.85 -1.97 -13.44
CA VAL A 423 -11.87 -2.73 -12.64
C VAL A 423 -12.21 -2.78 -11.13
N GLU A 424 -13.29 -2.11 -10.71
CA GLU A 424 -13.67 -1.89 -9.29
C GLU A 424 -14.07 -3.18 -8.53
N LYS A 425 -14.68 -4.16 -9.20
CA LYS A 425 -15.30 -5.34 -8.57
C LYS A 425 -14.43 -6.58 -8.67
N ARG A 426 -13.25 -6.55 -8.06
CA ARG A 426 -12.44 -7.77 -7.85
C ARG A 426 -12.64 -8.33 -6.45
N GLU A 427 -12.29 -9.61 -6.28
CA GLU A 427 -12.41 -10.35 -5.01
C GLU A 427 -11.78 -9.59 -3.83
N LYS A 428 -12.43 -9.71 -2.67
CA LYS A 428 -11.95 -9.09 -1.43
C LYS A 428 -10.74 -9.87 -0.92
N GLU A 429 -9.65 -9.17 -0.63
CA GLU A 429 -8.53 -9.77 0.11
C GLU A 429 -8.92 -9.89 1.59
N LEU A 430 -8.68 -11.07 2.16
CA LEU A 430 -9.02 -11.40 3.54
C LEU A 430 -7.76 -11.65 4.36
N HIS A 431 -7.71 -11.10 5.57
CA HIS A 431 -6.74 -11.42 6.60
C HIS A 431 -7.04 -12.85 7.08
N PRO A 432 -6.02 -13.69 7.30
CA PRO A 432 -6.25 -14.92 8.03
C PRO A 432 -6.76 -14.55 9.43
N HIS A 433 -7.75 -15.29 9.93
CA HIS A 433 -8.37 -14.99 11.23
C HIS A 433 -7.34 -14.95 12.37
N SER A 434 -6.22 -15.66 12.24
CA SER A 434 -5.10 -15.62 13.18
C SER A 434 -4.56 -14.21 13.42
N GLU A 435 -4.45 -13.35 12.40
CA GLU A 435 -3.96 -11.97 12.55
C GLU A 435 -4.90 -11.12 13.42
N LEU A 436 -6.22 -11.30 13.26
CA LEU A 436 -7.18 -10.60 14.11
C LEU A 436 -7.18 -11.14 15.53
N THR A 437 -7.17 -12.47 15.69
CA THR A 437 -7.26 -13.10 17.01
C THR A 437 -5.98 -12.98 17.84
N GLU A 438 -4.84 -12.62 17.24
CA GLU A 438 -3.58 -12.40 17.95
C GLU A 438 -3.68 -11.35 19.07
N ALA A 439 -4.46 -10.28 18.87
CA ALA A 439 -4.65 -9.27 19.93
C ALA A 439 -5.74 -9.62 20.94
N TRP A 440 -6.44 -10.74 20.76
CA TRP A 440 -7.34 -11.23 21.80
C TRP A 440 -6.51 -11.76 22.95
N GLY A 441 -6.98 -11.56 24.19
CA GLY A 441 -6.35 -12.18 25.35
C GLY A 441 -6.28 -13.71 25.20
N ASP A 442 -5.23 -14.33 25.73
CA ASP A 442 -4.93 -15.75 25.47
C ASP A 442 -6.07 -16.70 25.84
N GLU A 443 -6.82 -16.39 26.89
CA GLU A 443 -8.01 -17.15 27.30
C GLU A 443 -9.11 -17.12 26.23
N ILE A 444 -9.47 -15.93 25.74
CA ILE A 444 -10.49 -15.76 24.69
C ILE A 444 -10.04 -16.43 23.40
N ARG A 445 -8.76 -16.28 23.01
CA ARG A 445 -8.21 -16.92 21.82
C ARG A 445 -8.31 -18.45 21.91
N ARG A 446 -8.03 -19.02 23.09
CA ARG A 446 -8.14 -20.47 23.34
C ARG A 446 -9.58 -20.96 23.31
N GLU A 447 -10.50 -20.26 23.97
CA GLU A 447 -11.91 -20.67 24.07
C GLU A 447 -12.67 -20.56 22.73
N LEU A 448 -12.36 -19.52 21.96
CA LEU A 448 -12.99 -19.30 20.65
C LEU A 448 -12.25 -19.99 19.52
N GLY A 449 -10.94 -20.26 19.63
CA GLY A 449 -10.12 -20.82 18.55
C GLY A 449 -10.72 -22.08 17.93
N ALA A 450 -11.06 -23.07 18.75
CA ALA A 450 -11.68 -24.31 18.27
C ALA A 450 -13.04 -24.07 17.56
N ARG A 451 -13.76 -23.01 17.93
CA ARG A 451 -15.04 -22.63 17.30
C ARG A 451 -14.81 -21.87 15.99
N VAL A 452 -13.76 -21.06 15.90
CA VAL A 452 -13.34 -20.42 14.65
C VAL A 452 -12.91 -21.49 13.64
N ASP A 453 -12.04 -22.42 14.06
CA ASP A 453 -11.51 -23.48 13.20
C ASP A 453 -12.60 -24.47 12.72
N SER A 454 -13.63 -24.72 13.55
CA SER A 454 -14.77 -25.57 13.18
C SER A 454 -15.89 -24.83 12.42
N GLY A 455 -15.72 -23.52 12.14
CA GLY A 455 -16.72 -22.70 11.46
C GLY A 455 -17.95 -22.32 12.30
N GLY A 456 -17.91 -22.57 13.62
CA GLY A 456 -18.96 -22.18 14.56
C GLY A 456 -18.93 -20.68 14.95
N VAL A 457 -17.83 -19.98 14.66
CA VAL A 457 -17.68 -18.52 14.81
C VAL A 457 -16.93 -17.97 13.60
N GLU A 458 -17.50 -16.98 12.93
CA GLU A 458 -16.82 -16.27 11.84
C GLU A 458 -16.03 -15.07 12.37
N VAL A 459 -14.85 -14.84 11.80
CA VAL A 459 -13.98 -13.69 12.12
C VAL A 459 -13.88 -12.82 10.87
N PHE A 460 -14.22 -11.53 11.02
CA PHE A 460 -14.09 -10.55 9.95
C PHE A 460 -12.64 -10.49 9.44
N GLY A 461 -12.45 -10.37 8.12
CA GLY A 461 -11.11 -10.41 7.53
C GLY A 461 -10.82 -9.35 6.48
N GLU A 462 -11.74 -8.47 6.09
CA GLU A 462 -11.51 -7.61 4.92
C GLU A 462 -10.36 -6.61 5.17
N TRP A 463 -9.41 -6.56 4.23
CA TRP A 463 -8.26 -5.64 4.29
C TRP A 463 -8.62 -4.21 3.89
N PHE A 464 -9.47 -4.08 2.89
CA PHE A 464 -9.74 -2.83 2.20
C PHE A 464 -11.24 -2.60 2.08
N GLU A 465 -11.62 -1.34 2.01
CA GLU A 465 -12.97 -0.90 1.73
C GLU A 465 -12.95 0.29 0.76
N TRP A 466 -14.09 0.55 0.15
CA TRP A 466 -14.26 1.68 -0.76
C TRP A 466 -14.86 2.88 -0.03
N VAL A 467 -14.22 4.03 -0.17
CA VAL A 467 -14.73 5.34 0.24
C VAL A 467 -15.31 6.02 -1.00
N PRO A 468 -16.63 6.29 -1.04
CA PRO A 468 -17.25 6.99 -2.16
C PRO A 468 -16.65 8.36 -2.44
N ALA A 469 -16.54 8.72 -3.72
CA ALA A 469 -15.96 9.99 -4.18
C ALA A 469 -16.68 11.22 -3.59
N GLU A 470 -17.97 11.12 -3.25
CA GLU A 470 -18.74 12.19 -2.61
C GLU A 470 -18.18 12.62 -1.25
N TYR A 471 -17.42 11.75 -0.58
CA TYR A 471 -16.76 12.08 0.68
C TYR A 471 -15.37 12.68 0.49
N VAL A 472 -14.83 12.72 -0.73
CA VAL A 472 -13.46 13.18 -1.04
C VAL A 472 -13.47 14.61 -1.58
N ASP A 473 -12.67 15.50 -0.99
CA ASP A 473 -12.55 16.90 -1.42
C ASP A 473 -11.40 17.16 -2.41
N GLY A 474 -10.61 16.14 -2.73
CA GLY A 474 -9.57 16.23 -3.75
C GLY A 474 -8.50 15.15 -3.64
N TYR A 475 -7.80 14.92 -4.75
CA TYR A 475 -6.77 13.90 -4.91
C TYR A 475 -5.44 14.59 -5.21
N VAL A 476 -4.45 14.45 -4.35
CA VAL A 476 -3.12 15.03 -4.53
C VAL A 476 -2.18 13.97 -5.11
N THR A 477 -1.68 14.25 -6.30
CA THR A 477 -0.76 13.40 -7.07
C THR A 477 0.53 14.17 -7.38
N GLU A 478 1.47 13.50 -8.06
CA GLU A 478 2.69 14.08 -8.63
C GLU A 478 2.42 15.14 -9.70
N ASP A 479 1.23 15.14 -10.32
CA ASP A 479 0.82 16.05 -11.38
C ASP A 479 -0.02 17.24 -10.86
N GLY A 480 -0.26 17.28 -9.55
CA GLY A 480 -0.98 18.36 -8.88
C GLY A 480 -2.18 17.86 -8.08
N THR A 481 -3.15 18.74 -7.85
CA THR A 481 -4.43 18.36 -7.22
C THR A 481 -5.48 18.14 -8.28
N LEU A 482 -6.08 16.96 -8.29
CA LEU A 482 -7.16 16.55 -9.19
C LEU A 482 -8.51 16.61 -8.48
N ASP A 483 -9.56 16.84 -9.27
CA ASP A 483 -10.95 16.53 -8.95
C ASP A 483 -11.37 15.19 -9.61
N THR A 484 -12.64 14.82 -9.49
CA THR A 484 -13.15 13.58 -10.09
C THR A 484 -13.04 13.56 -11.61
N ALA A 485 -13.15 14.71 -12.29
CA ALA A 485 -12.96 14.78 -13.74
C ALA A 485 -11.49 14.54 -14.15
N GLY A 486 -10.55 15.07 -13.37
CA GLY A 486 -9.12 14.77 -13.53
C GLY A 486 -8.80 13.30 -13.31
N VAL A 487 -9.43 12.67 -12.31
CA VAL A 487 -9.31 11.22 -12.06
C VAL A 487 -9.88 10.41 -13.24
N GLU A 488 -11.07 10.75 -13.72
CA GLU A 488 -11.70 10.05 -14.86
C GLU A 488 -10.83 10.11 -16.12
N LYS A 489 -10.22 11.27 -16.40
CA LYS A 489 -9.31 11.42 -17.55
C LYS A 489 -8.13 10.45 -17.46
N ILE A 490 -7.49 10.35 -16.30
CA ILE A 490 -6.37 9.40 -16.10
C ILE A 490 -6.85 7.95 -16.21
N ALA A 491 -8.05 7.65 -15.70
CA ALA A 491 -8.64 6.32 -15.83
C ALA A 491 -8.87 5.93 -17.29
N ASP A 492 -9.37 6.86 -18.12
CA ASP A 492 -9.55 6.63 -19.55
C ASP A 492 -8.20 6.40 -20.25
N GLU A 493 -7.17 7.21 -19.97
CA GLU A 493 -5.81 7.03 -20.50
C GLU A 493 -5.23 5.64 -20.15
N VAL A 494 -5.42 5.18 -18.90
CA VAL A 494 -4.99 3.84 -18.46
C VAL A 494 -5.78 2.73 -19.16
N GLY A 495 -7.08 2.93 -19.35
CA GLY A 495 -7.96 1.99 -20.07
C GLY A 495 -7.51 1.79 -21.52
N GLU A 496 -7.34 2.89 -22.26
CA GLU A 496 -6.83 2.84 -23.63
C GLU A 496 -5.44 2.21 -23.70
N LEU A 497 -4.57 2.51 -22.74
CA LEU A 497 -3.23 1.95 -22.71
C LEU A 497 -3.26 0.44 -22.49
N ARG A 498 -4.14 -0.04 -21.61
CA ARG A 498 -4.37 -1.47 -21.40
C ARG A 498 -4.81 -2.14 -22.69
N GLU A 499 -5.79 -1.57 -23.40
CA GLU A 499 -6.24 -2.11 -24.69
C GLU A 499 -5.11 -2.13 -25.73
N ARG A 500 -4.28 -1.08 -25.82
CA ARG A 500 -3.18 -1.03 -26.80
C ARG A 500 -2.02 -2.00 -26.51
N ILE A 501 -1.68 -2.20 -25.24
CA ILE A 501 -0.49 -2.97 -24.84
C ILE A 501 -0.83 -4.43 -24.52
N PHE A 502 -2.00 -4.68 -23.91
CA PHE A 502 -2.44 -6.02 -23.53
C PHE A 502 -3.41 -6.67 -24.52
N ALA A 503 -3.67 -6.05 -25.69
CA ALA A 503 -4.39 -6.69 -26.80
C ALA A 503 -3.79 -8.05 -27.22
#